data_AF-A0A8T3Q9S9-F1
#
_entry.id   AF-A0A8T3Q9S9-F1
#
_cell.length_a   1.000
_cell.length_b   1.000
_cell.length_c   1.000
_cell.angle_alpha   90.00
_cell.angle_beta   90.00
_cell.angle_gamma   90.00
#
_symmetry.space_group_name_H-M   'P 1'
#
loop_
_entity.id
_entity.type
_entity.pdbx_description
1 polymer ?
#
loop_
_entity_poly.entity_id
_entity_poly.type
_entity_poly.pdbx_seq_one_letter_code
_entity_poly.pdbx_strand_id
1 'polypeptide(L)'
;MSLQLHRPDGEGGMEPRPVSDQNWRNQLQSPRWGSALPGGDLPERKNPEMNPTSRFRSVLFWLSLAALTFVILVAGYGSRFWTL
;
A
#
# COMPACT_ATOMS: atom_id res chain seq x y z
N MET A 1 26.67 8.18 -9.59
CA MET A 1 26.94 8.94 -8.34
C MET A 1 25.90 8.52 -7.31
N SER A 2 26.29 7.79 -6.27
CA SER A 2 25.39 7.36 -5.18
C SER A 2 25.58 8.29 -3.98
N LEU A 3 24.57 9.10 -3.67
CA LEU A 3 24.59 10.02 -2.54
C LEU A 3 24.27 9.21 -1.27
N GLN A 4 25.31 8.83 -0.53
CA GLN A 4 25.17 8.12 0.75
C GLN A 4 24.89 9.17 1.83
N LEU A 5 23.66 9.21 2.36
CA LEU A 5 23.33 10.07 3.49
C LEU A 5 23.82 9.39 4.77
N HIS A 6 24.83 9.99 5.40
CA HIS A 6 25.30 9.60 6.72
C HIS A 6 24.46 10.31 7.79
N ARG A 7 24.04 9.58 8.82
CA ARG A 7 23.39 10.15 10.02
C ARG A 7 24.29 9.89 11.24
N PRO A 8 24.40 10.84 12.18
CA PRO A 8 25.04 10.58 13.46
C PRO A 8 24.28 9.47 14.22
N ASP A 9 25.03 8.52 14.74
CA ASP A 9 24.57 7.33 15.49
C ASP A 9 24.21 7.61 16.96
N GLY A 10 24.43 8.84 17.43
CA GLY A 10 24.20 9.24 18.82
C GLY A 10 25.39 9.01 19.76
N GLU A 11 26.43 8.30 19.32
CA GLU A 11 27.69 8.10 20.05
C GLU A 11 28.90 8.79 19.36
N GLY A 12 28.66 9.44 18.21
CA GLY A 12 29.65 10.24 17.49
C GLY A 12 30.18 9.57 16.21
N GLY A 13 29.69 8.39 15.85
CA GLY A 13 29.93 7.73 14.57
C GLY A 13 28.87 8.07 13.52
N MET A 14 29.18 7.72 12.28
CA MET A 14 28.30 7.93 11.13
C MET A 14 27.93 6.58 10.53
N GLU A 15 26.66 6.17 10.68
CA GLU A 15 26.17 4.94 10.05
C GLU A 15 25.76 5.20 8.59
N PRO A 16 26.23 4.37 7.62
CA PRO A 16 25.75 4.42 6.25
C PRO A 16 24.33 3.84 6.16
N ARG A 17 23.36 4.69 5.80
CA ARG A 17 21.98 4.25 5.55
C ARG A 17 21.78 3.88 4.07
N PRO A 18 21.06 2.79 3.75
CA PRO A 18 20.66 2.50 2.38
C PRO A 18 19.78 3.63 1.82
N VAL A 19 20.13 4.11 0.62
CA VAL A 19 19.46 5.22 -0.09
C VAL A 19 17.98 4.95 -0.39
N SER A 20 17.58 3.67 -0.39
CA SER A 20 16.21 3.24 -0.61
C SER A 20 15.53 2.93 0.72
N ASP A 21 15.01 3.96 1.40
CA ASP A 21 14.06 3.75 2.47
C ASP A 21 12.77 3.17 1.87
N GLN A 22 12.40 1.93 2.25
CA GLN A 22 11.19 1.26 1.75
C GLN A 22 9.92 2.09 1.99
N ASN A 23 9.96 2.93 3.02
CA ASN A 23 8.87 3.83 3.33
C ASN A 23 9.19 5.23 2.80
N TRP A 24 8.83 5.49 1.53
CA TRP A 24 8.97 6.80 0.88
C TRP A 24 8.36 7.96 1.68
N ARG A 25 7.42 7.68 2.59
CA ARG A 25 6.82 8.70 3.48
C ARG A 25 7.81 9.27 4.48
N ASN A 26 8.80 8.48 4.91
CA ASN A 26 9.87 8.94 5.80
C ASN A 26 10.72 10.02 5.11
N GLN A 27 10.82 10.00 3.78
CA GLN A 27 11.54 11.02 3.01
C GLN A 27 10.79 12.36 2.94
N LEU A 28 9.46 12.33 3.11
CA LEU A 28 8.62 13.55 3.13
C LEU A 28 8.51 14.18 4.52
N GLN A 29 8.93 13.47 5.57
CA GLN A 29 8.95 13.99 6.92
C GLN A 29 10.22 14.80 7.13
N SER A 30 10.10 16.13 7.18
CA SER A 30 11.26 16.95 7.53
C SER A 30 11.64 16.67 8.99
N PRO A 31 12.93 16.45 9.31
CA PRO A 31 13.38 16.20 10.69
C PRO A 31 13.00 17.34 11.65
N ARG A 32 12.80 18.56 11.13
CA ARG A 32 12.40 19.75 11.91
C ARG A 32 10.99 19.68 12.45
N TRP A 33 10.12 18.84 11.88
CA TRP A 33 8.71 18.76 12.30
C TRP A 33 8.53 17.87 13.54
N GLY A 34 9.41 16.88 13.74
CA GLY A 34 9.41 16.01 14.93
C GLY A 34 10.22 16.56 16.11
N SER A 35 11.18 17.45 15.85
CA SER A 35 12.15 17.90 16.86
C SER A 35 11.57 18.69 18.04
N ALA A 36 10.34 19.21 17.91
CA ALA A 36 9.64 19.90 19.00
C ALA A 36 8.73 18.96 19.83
N LEU A 37 8.58 17.69 19.41
CA LEU A 37 7.77 16.70 20.11
C LEU A 37 8.62 15.94 21.15
N PRO A 38 8.03 15.53 22.29
CA PRO A 38 8.70 14.65 23.24
C PRO A 38 9.04 13.33 22.54
N GLY A 39 10.33 13.08 22.32
CA GLY A 39 10.82 11.91 21.58
C GLY A 39 11.38 12.20 20.18
N GLY A 40 11.35 13.45 19.70
CA GLY A 40 12.06 13.90 18.49
C GLY A 40 11.49 13.40 17.15
N ASP A 41 10.51 12.50 17.18
CA ASP A 41 9.91 11.88 16.00
C ASP A 41 8.43 12.24 15.85
N LEU A 42 7.99 12.36 14.60
CA LEU A 42 6.58 12.53 14.28
C LEU A 42 5.83 11.22 14.58
N PRO A 43 4.65 11.27 15.22
CA PRO A 43 3.84 10.06 15.45
C PRO A 43 3.49 9.40 14.12
N GLU A 44 3.57 8.08 14.08
CA GLU A 44 3.27 7.29 12.88
C GLU A 44 1.83 7.57 12.43
N ARG A 45 1.69 8.37 11.36
CA ARG A 45 0.39 8.74 10.81
C ARG A 45 -0.16 7.54 10.04
N LYS A 46 -0.85 6.65 10.76
CA LYS A 46 -1.73 5.65 10.12
C LYS A 46 -2.66 6.41 9.18
N ASN A 47 -2.65 6.06 7.89
CA ASN A 47 -3.56 6.65 6.92
C ASN A 47 -4.86 5.84 6.91
N PRO A 48 -5.92 6.24 7.64
CA PRO A 48 -7.17 5.51 7.67
C PRO A 48 -7.91 5.55 6.32
N GLU A 49 -7.59 6.52 5.45
CA GLU A 49 -8.23 6.67 4.14
C GLU A 49 -7.70 5.66 3.12
N MET A 50 -6.44 5.21 3.28
CA MET A 50 -5.92 4.04 2.57
C MET A 50 -6.29 2.79 3.34
N ASN A 51 -7.53 2.33 3.18
CA ASN A 51 -7.93 0.99 3.57
C ASN A 51 -7.73 0.05 2.36
N PRO A 52 -6.53 -0.54 2.17
CA PRO A 52 -6.29 -1.37 1.00
C PRO A 52 -7.30 -2.51 1.01
N THR A 53 -8.08 -2.62 -0.07
CA THR A 53 -9.02 -3.72 -0.22
C THR A 53 -8.24 -5.03 -0.08
N SER A 54 -8.68 -5.89 0.83
CA SER A 54 -8.01 -7.18 1.05
C SER A 54 -7.90 -7.93 -0.28
N ARG A 55 -6.68 -8.33 -0.64
CA ARG A 55 -6.40 -9.06 -1.89
C ARG A 55 -7.34 -10.26 -2.05
N PHE A 56 -7.56 -10.98 -0.96
CA PHE A 56 -8.45 -12.15 -0.94
C PHE A 56 -9.91 -11.78 -1.24
N ARG A 57 -10.41 -10.69 -0.65
CA ARG A 57 -11.77 -10.19 -0.93
C ARG A 57 -11.93 -9.77 -2.39
N SER A 58 -10.92 -9.09 -2.95
CA SER A 58 -10.92 -8.71 -4.37
C SER A 58 -10.92 -9.94 -5.27
N VAL A 59 -10.09 -10.95 -5.00
CA VAL A 59 -10.05 -12.19 -5.79
C VAL A 59 -11.39 -12.93 -5.73
N LEU A 60 -11.96 -13.11 -4.53
CA LEU A 60 -13.27 -13.73 -4.36
C LEU A 60 -14.38 -12.99 -5.11
N PHE A 61 -14.36 -11.66 -5.06
CA PHE A 61 -15.34 -10.83 -5.76
C PHE A 61 -15.28 -11.09 -7.27
N TRP A 62 -14.09 -11.04 -7.86
CA TRP A 62 -13.93 -11.23 -9.31
C TRP A 62 -14.25 -12.66 -9.76
N LEU A 63 -13.86 -13.67 -8.98
CA LEU A 63 -14.21 -15.07 -9.28
C LEU A 63 -15.72 -15.30 -9.21
N SER A 64 -16.38 -14.75 -8.18
CA SER A 64 -17.83 -14.84 -8.03
C SER A 64 -18.55 -14.16 -9.19
N LEU A 65 -18.10 -12.96 -9.58
CA LEU A 65 -18.67 -12.20 -10.69
C LEU A 65 -18.52 -12.97 -12.00
N ALA A 66 -17.32 -13.49 -12.30
CA ALA A 66 -17.07 -14.27 -13.50
C ALA A 66 -17.94 -15.54 -13.56
N ALA A 67 -18.06 -16.28 -12.46
CA ALA A 67 -18.90 -17.47 -12.38
C ALA A 67 -20.38 -17.14 -12.61
N LEU A 68 -20.89 -16.08 -11.98
CA LEU A 68 -22.27 -15.64 -12.15
C LEU A 68 -22.56 -15.25 -13.60
N THR A 69 -21.68 -14.46 -14.21
CA THR A 69 -21.82 -14.07 -15.63
C THR A 69 -21.82 -15.30 -16.54
N PHE A 70 -20.91 -16.25 -16.31
CA PHE A 70 -20.87 -17.49 -17.08
C PHE A 70 -22.18 -18.29 -17.00
N VAL A 71 -22.74 -18.45 -15.80
CA VAL A 71 -24.03 -19.13 -15.60
C VAL A 71 -25.15 -18.42 -16.35
N ILE A 72 -25.23 -17.10 -16.28
CA ILE A 72 -26.24 -16.30 -17.00
C ILE A 72 -26.12 -16.53 -18.51
N LEU A 73 -24.90 -16.52 -19.05
CA LEU A 73 -24.67 -16.76 -20.47
C LEU A 73 -25.10 -18.17 -20.86
N VAL A 74 -24.63 -19.20 -20.14
CA VAL A 74 -24.99 -20.60 -20.44
C VAL A 74 -26.49 -20.83 -20.34
N ALA A 75 -27.14 -20.29 -19.31
CA ALA A 75 -28.59 -20.40 -19.16
C ALA A 75 -29.32 -19.68 -20.30
N GLY A 76 -28.95 -18.45 -20.64
CA GLY A 76 -29.58 -17.68 -21.71
C GLY A 76 -29.41 -18.32 -23.09
N TYR A 77 -28.22 -18.79 -23.42
CA TYR A 77 -27.96 -19.47 -24.70
C TYR A 77 -28.54 -20.89 -24.74
N GLY A 78 -28.47 -21.64 -23.64
CA GLY A 78 -28.96 -23.02 -23.56
C GLY A 78 -30.49 -23.14 -23.54
N SER A 79 -31.18 -22.16 -22.94
CA SER A 79 -32.64 -22.18 -22.81
C SER A 79 -33.39 -21.68 -24.05
N ARG A 80 -32.69 -21.27 -25.13
CA ARG A 80 -33.30 -20.63 -26.31
C ARG A 80 -34.16 -19.39 -25.96
N PHE A 81 -33.94 -18.79 -24.79
CA PHE A 81 -34.67 -17.62 -24.30
C PHE A 81 -34.66 -16.46 -25.31
N TRP A 82 -33.56 -16.28 -26.03
CA TRP A 82 -33.40 -15.23 -27.05
C TRP A 82 -34.06 -15.52 -28.40
N THR A 83 -34.69 -16.68 -28.57
CA THR A 83 -35.39 -17.11 -29.80
C THR A 83 -36.89 -17.30 -29.61
N LEU A 84 -37.42 -17.00 -28.42
CA LEU A 84 -38.86 -16.89 -28.12
C LEU A 84 -39.36 -15.50 -28.48
#